data_AF-A0A6V7K4S0-F1
#
_entry.id   AF-A0A6V7K4S0-F1
#
_cell.length_a   1.000
_cell.length_b   1.000
_cell.length_c   1.000
_cell.angle_alpha   90.00
_cell.angle_beta   90.00
_cell.angle_gamma   90.00
#
_symmetry.space_group_name_H-M   'P 1'
#
loop_
_entity.id
_entity.type
_entity.pdbx_description
1 polymer ?
#
loop_
_entity_poly.entity_id
_entity_poly.type
_entity_poly.pdbx_seq_one_letter_code
_entity_poly.pdbx_strand_id
1 'polypeptide(L)' 'HCTNDYIAVYAGPSTSSTMLKMLCSSEKTTVVHLGPELLIEF' A
#
# COMPACT_ATOMS: atom_id res chain seq x y z
N HIS A 1 -13.30 -6.65 -5.66
CA HIS A 1 -12.11 -7.14 -6.38
C HIS A 1 -10.88 -6.73 -5.56
N CYS A 2 -9.90 -7.63 -5.39
CA CYS A 2 -8.78 -7.54 -4.41
C CYS A 2 -9.18 -7.64 -2.92
N THR A 3 -9.99 -8.61 -2.51
CA THR A 3 -10.41 -8.79 -1.10
C THR A 3 -9.73 -9.97 -0.38
N ASN A 4 -9.05 -10.85 -1.11
CA ASN A 4 -8.46 -12.07 -0.56
C ASN A 4 -6.95 -11.90 -0.43
N ASP A 5 -6.26 -11.73 -1.57
CA ASP A 5 -4.81 -11.54 -1.63
C ASP A 5 -4.51 -10.17 -2.26
N TYR A 6 -3.87 -9.30 -1.52
CA TYR A 6 -3.47 -7.98 -1.99
C TYR A 6 -2.24 -7.48 -1.23
N ILE A 7 -1.57 -6.48 -1.79
CA ILE A 7 -0.58 -5.68 -1.08
C ILE A 7 -1.20 -4.30 -0.89
N ALA A 8 -1.26 -3.83 0.35
CA ALA A 8 -1.65 -2.46 0.67
C ALA A 8 -0.43 -1.62 1.04
N VAL A 9 -0.40 -0.39 0.51
CA VAL A 9 0.66 0.59 0.74
C VAL A 9 0.05 1.78 1.46
N TYR A 10 0.59 2.14 2.63
CA TYR A 10 0.09 3.21 3.47
C TYR A 10 1.13 4.34 3.65
N ALA A 11 0.65 5.59 3.67
CA ALA A 11 1.44 6.80 3.88
C ALA A 11 1.69 7.06 5.38
N GLY A 12 2.41 6.17 6.05
CA GLY A 12 2.71 6.29 7.47
C GLY A 12 3.09 4.96 8.11
N PRO A 13 3.26 4.95 9.44
CA PRO A 13 3.82 3.79 10.16
C PRO A 13 2.81 2.67 10.46
N SER A 14 1.51 2.89 10.25
CA SER A 14 0.45 1.95 10.63
C SER A 14 -0.66 1.86 9.57
N THR A 15 -1.47 0.81 9.64
CA THR A 15 -2.63 0.58 8.76
C THR A 15 -3.79 1.57 8.98
N SER A 16 -3.74 2.38 10.04
CA SER A 16 -4.64 3.52 10.24
C SER A 16 -4.25 4.74 9.40
N SER A 17 -3.06 4.73 8.79
CA SER A 17 -2.60 5.79 7.89
C SER A 17 -3.35 5.74 6.56
N THR A 18 -3.22 6.78 5.73
CA THR A 18 -3.91 6.81 4.42
C THR A 18 -3.37 5.72 3.48
N MET A 19 -4.26 4.85 2.99
CA MET A 19 -3.91 3.87 1.96
C MET A 19 -3.66 4.58 0.62
N LEU A 20 -2.43 4.51 0.13
CA LEU A 20 -2.02 5.08 -1.15
C LEU A 20 -2.39 4.17 -2.32
N LYS A 21 -2.22 2.85 -2.14
CA LYS A 21 -2.45 1.88 -3.19
C LYS A 21 -2.81 0.51 -2.60
N MET A 22 -3.68 -0.19 -3.31
CA MET A 22 -3.90 -1.62 -3.17
C MET A 22 -3.50 -2.25 -4.50
N LEU A 23 -2.74 -3.33 -4.44
CA LEU A 23 -2.27 -4.10 -5.58
C LEU A 23 -2.76 -5.53 -5.44
N CYS A 24 -3.24 -6.14 -6.51
CA CYS A 24 -3.49 -7.58 -6.51
C CYS A 24 -3.11 -8.23 -7.83
N SER A 25 -3.02 -9.57 -7.85
CA SER A 25 -2.65 -10.36 -9.03
C SER A 25 -1.29 -9.95 -9.61
N SER A 26 -1.24 -9.47 -10.86
CA SER A 26 -0.03 -9.11 -11.60
C SER A 26 0.18 -7.60 -11.73
N GLU A 27 -0.57 -6.81 -10.94
CA GLU A 27 -0.43 -5.36 -10.93
C GLU A 27 0.97 -4.93 -10.48
N LYS A 28 1.54 -3.98 -11.23
CA LYS A 28 2.82 -3.36 -10.92
C LYS A 28 2.63 -1.86 -10.82
N THR A 29 3.30 -1.23 -9.87
CA THR A 29 3.22 0.21 -9.67
C THR A 29 4.53 0.76 -9.13
N THR A 30 4.68 2.07 -9.21
CA THR A 30 5.68 2.83 -8.45
C THR A 30 4.94 3.79 -7.53
N VAL A 31 5.31 3.82 -6.25
CA VAL A 31 4.80 4.78 -5.27
C VAL A 31 5.97 5.62 -4.80
N VAL A 32 5.82 6.94 -4.90
CA VAL A 32 6.76 7.91 -4.33
C VAL A 32 6.03 8.62 -3.19
N HIS A 33 6.57 8.50 -1.98
CA HIS A 33 6.06 9.21 -0.81
C HIS A 33 7.15 10.15 -0.30
N LEU A 34 6.77 11.41 -0.04
CA LEU A 34 7.70 12.43 0.43
C LEU A 34 7.91 12.39 1.95
N GLY A 35 6.99 11.72 2.67
CA GLY A 35 7.09 11.57 4.11
C GLY A 35 8.14 10.53 4.53
N PRO A 36 8.50 10.52 5.82
CA PRO A 36 9.58 9.68 6.33
C PRO A 36 9.21 8.19 6.43
N GLU A 37 7.92 7.86 6.41
CA GLU A 37 7.42 6.53 6.75
C GLU A 37 6.44 6.02 5.69
N LEU A 38 6.58 4.74 5.36
CA LEU A 38 5.72 4.03 4.43
C LEU A 38 5.58 2.59 4.94
N LEU A 39 4.34 2.14 5.10
CA LEU A 39 4.03 0.77 5.50
C LEU A 39 3.55 -0.03 4.28
N ILE A 40 4.10 -1.23 4.11
CA ILE A 40 3.65 -2.22 3.12
C ILE A 40 3.12 -3.42 3.90
N GLU A 41 1.86 -3.78 3.67
CA GLU A 41 1.18 -4.93 4.27
C GLU A 41 0.72 -5.88 3.15
N PHE A 42 0.85 -7.19 3.40
CA PHE A 42 0.35 -8.27 2.53
C PHE A 42 -0.78 -9.01 3.25
#